data_AF-A0A2S6Q4U5-F1
#
_entry.id   AF-A0A2S6Q4U5-F1
#
_cell.length_a   1.000
_cell.length_b   1.000
_cell.length_c   1.000
_cell.angle_alpha   90.00
_cell.angle_beta   90.00
_cell.angle_gamma   90.00
#
_symmetry.space_group_name_H-M   'P 1'
#
loop_
_entity.id
_entity.type
_entity.pdbx_description
1 polymer ?
#
loop_
_entity_poly.entity_id
_entity_poly.type
_entity_poly.pdbx_seq_one_letter_code
_entity_poly.pdbx_strand_id
1 'polypeptide(L)'
;MFINKGAMFGLDARIALAIFGALSVISGAALYGAIRDVKITAAYTEMQEIVKASEQYLLDTNSYLPQYSTSSQYLYSADLIKNTQNAPGWNGPYLPYEWQDVRNFKTNFSGLNVRIYRYKKDNWDTDESIKPPLCDGSDACYEYLLIDGFDEDTSNYLKDLFDGMDKKFDNSDGPSDGIVRKRAYDETTNHNIYFQGVARPGQ
;
A
#
# COMPACT_ATOMS: atom_id res chain seq x y z
N MET A 1 -7.55 -32.22 -67.08
CA MET A 1 -7.45 -32.69 -65.68
C MET A 1 -6.98 -31.52 -64.84
N PHE A 2 -7.89 -30.81 -64.18
CA PHE A 2 -7.55 -29.66 -63.34
C PHE A 2 -7.35 -30.13 -61.90
N ILE A 3 -6.15 -29.93 -61.34
CA ILE A 3 -5.88 -30.17 -59.93
C ILE A 3 -6.26 -28.89 -59.18
N ASN A 4 -7.34 -28.90 -58.41
CA ASN A 4 -7.74 -27.79 -57.54
C ASN A 4 -6.75 -27.64 -56.38
N LYS A 5 -5.64 -26.92 -56.59
CA LYS A 5 -4.59 -26.64 -55.58
C LYS A 5 -4.91 -25.46 -54.65
N GLY A 6 -6.16 -24.99 -54.61
CA GLY A 6 -6.55 -23.79 -53.84
C GLY A 6 -7.19 -24.04 -52.46
N ALA A 7 -7.56 -25.28 -52.12
CA ALA A 7 -8.38 -25.55 -50.93
C ALA A 7 -7.58 -25.84 -49.64
N MET A 8 -6.27 -26.11 -49.73
CA MET A 8 -5.44 -26.44 -48.55
C MET A 8 -4.87 -25.23 -47.81
N PHE A 9 -4.77 -24.06 -48.45
CA PHE A 9 -4.30 -22.83 -47.77
C PHE A 9 -5.34 -22.20 -46.83
N GLY A 10 -6.63 -22.55 -46.96
CA GLY A 10 -7.70 -21.99 -46.13
C GLY A 10 -7.97 -22.75 -44.84
N LEU A 11 -7.72 -24.06 -44.82
CA LEU A 11 -7.96 -24.89 -43.62
C LEU A 11 -6.87 -24.68 -42.57
N ASP A 12 -5.60 -24.75 -42.98
CA ASP A 12 -4.47 -24.56 -42.06
C ASP A 12 -4.36 -23.11 -41.57
N ALA A 13 -4.75 -22.12 -42.38
CA ALA A 13 -4.79 -20.73 -41.95
C ALA A 13 -5.81 -20.47 -40.82
N ARG A 14 -6.96 -21.16 -40.82
CA ARG A 14 -7.96 -21.04 -39.75
C ARG A 14 -7.49 -21.72 -38.46
N ILE A 15 -6.87 -22.89 -38.58
CA ILE A 15 -6.28 -23.58 -37.44
C ILE A 15 -5.14 -22.75 -36.85
N ALA A 16 -4.26 -22.19 -37.68
CA ALA A 16 -3.19 -21.31 -37.24
C ALA A 16 -3.72 -20.05 -36.55
N LEU A 17 -4.73 -19.39 -37.10
CA LEU A 17 -5.35 -18.21 -36.49
C LEU A 17 -6.03 -18.54 -35.16
N ALA A 18 -6.66 -19.72 -35.04
CA ALA A 18 -7.22 -20.19 -33.77
C ALA A 18 -6.12 -20.44 -32.72
N ILE A 19 -4.98 -21.03 -33.11
CA ILE A 19 -3.84 -21.25 -32.22
C ILE A 19 -3.23 -19.91 -31.78
N PHE A 20 -2.98 -18.98 -32.71
CA PHE A 20 -2.46 -17.65 -32.36
C PHE A 20 -3.44 -16.86 -31.51
N GLY A 21 -4.74 -16.96 -31.78
CA GLY A 21 -5.78 -16.37 -30.94
C GLY A 21 -5.75 -16.92 -29.52
N ALA A 22 -5.72 -18.25 -29.36
CA ALA A 22 -5.64 -18.88 -28.05
C ALA A 22 -4.34 -18.52 -27.29
N LEU A 23 -3.18 -18.57 -27.96
CA LEU A 23 -1.90 -18.20 -27.36
C LEU A 23 -1.84 -16.72 -26.98
N SER A 24 -2.46 -15.83 -27.76
CA SER A 24 -2.55 -14.41 -27.45
C SER A 24 -3.36 -14.15 -26.18
N VAL A 25 -4.50 -14.83 -26.00
CA VAL A 25 -5.33 -14.71 -24.79
C VAL A 25 -4.58 -15.21 -23.55
N ILE A 26 -3.94 -16.38 -23.63
CA ILE A 26 -3.15 -16.94 -22.53
C ILE A 26 -2.01 -15.98 -22.15
N SER A 27 -1.28 -15.49 -23.14
CA SER A 27 -0.16 -14.57 -22.91
C SER A 27 -0.63 -13.24 -22.33
N GLY A 28 -1.79 -12.74 -22.75
CA GLY A 28 -2.38 -11.51 -22.21
C GLY A 28 -2.74 -11.62 -20.74
N ALA A 29 -3.38 -12.72 -20.34
CA ALA A 29 -3.72 -12.97 -18.93
C ALA A 29 -2.47 -13.14 -18.06
N ALA A 30 -1.46 -13.87 -18.54
CA ALA A 30 -0.19 -14.04 -17.84
C ALA A 30 0.58 -12.70 -17.70
N LEU A 31 0.62 -11.90 -18.77
CA LEU A 31 1.27 -10.59 -18.76
C LEU A 31 0.57 -9.62 -17.79
N TYR A 32 -0.76 -9.58 -17.81
CA TYR A 32 -1.54 -8.76 -16.87
C TYR A 32 -1.28 -9.17 -15.42
N GLY A 33 -1.28 -10.47 -15.12
CA GLY A 33 -0.93 -11.01 -13.81
C GLY A 33 0.48 -10.58 -13.37
N ALA A 34 1.48 -10.73 -14.24
CA ALA A 34 2.85 -10.33 -13.95
C ALA A 34 2.97 -8.81 -13.67
N ILE A 35 2.26 -7.97 -14.43
CA ILE A 35 2.24 -6.51 -14.19
C ILE A 35 1.60 -6.20 -12.83
N ARG A 36 0.49 -6.85 -12.50
CA ARG A 36 -0.16 -6.69 -11.19
C ARG A 36 0.78 -7.07 -10.06
N ASP A 37 1.47 -8.20 -10.17
CA ASP A 37 2.43 -8.68 -9.17
C ASP A 37 3.61 -7.72 -8.98
N VAL A 38 4.11 -7.11 -10.06
CA VAL A 38 5.16 -6.09 -9.99
C VAL A 38 4.65 -4.84 -9.25
N LYS A 39 3.43 -4.37 -9.56
CA LYS A 39 2.84 -3.22 -8.86
C LYS A 39 2.66 -3.48 -7.37
N ILE A 40 2.13 -4.64 -6.99
CA ILE A 40 1.97 -5.06 -5.58
C ILE A 40 3.34 -5.08 -4.88
N THR A 41 4.37 -5.63 -5.53
CA THR A 41 5.72 -5.71 -4.94
C THR A 41 6.38 -4.34 -4.80
N ALA A 42 6.20 -3.47 -5.80
CA ALA A 42 6.74 -2.11 -5.76
C ALA A 42 6.09 -1.30 -4.64
N ALA A 43 4.75 -1.37 -4.53
CA ALA A 43 4.00 -0.73 -3.46
C ALA A 43 4.42 -1.23 -2.07
N TYR A 44 4.51 -2.54 -1.87
CA TYR A 44 4.94 -3.13 -0.60
C TYR A 44 6.37 -2.69 -0.23
N THR A 45 7.29 -2.75 -1.19
CA THR A 45 8.67 -2.26 -1.00
C THR A 45 8.69 -0.78 -0.58
N GLU A 46 7.90 0.05 -1.25
CA GLU A 46 7.79 1.47 -0.91
C GLU A 46 7.28 1.71 0.52
N MET A 47 6.27 0.96 0.96
CA MET A 47 5.80 1.03 2.35
C MET A 47 6.88 0.61 3.34
N GLN A 48 7.65 -0.44 3.02
CA GLN A 48 8.78 -0.86 3.86
C GLN A 48 9.87 0.21 3.96
N GLU A 49 10.22 0.89 2.86
CA GLU A 49 11.20 1.97 2.89
C GLU A 49 10.73 3.14 3.76
N ILE A 50 9.43 3.45 3.77
CA ILE A 50 8.86 4.47 4.66
C ILE A 50 8.96 4.04 6.13
N VAL A 51 8.68 2.77 6.44
CA VAL A 51 8.85 2.24 7.81
C VAL A 51 10.31 2.33 8.25
N LYS A 52 11.26 1.91 7.41
CA LYS A 52 12.70 2.01 7.69
C LYS A 52 13.15 3.46 7.90
N ALA A 53 12.57 4.41 7.17
CA ALA A 53 12.85 5.82 7.37
C ALA A 53 12.40 6.30 8.77
N SER A 54 11.25 5.82 9.27
CA SER A 54 10.83 6.09 10.65
C SER A 54 11.76 5.46 11.69
N GLU A 55 12.25 4.24 11.44
CA GLU A 55 13.26 3.60 12.29
C GLU A 55 14.56 4.41 12.30
N GLN A 56 15.03 4.89 11.14
CA GLN A 56 16.24 5.71 11.07
C GLN A 56 16.07 7.05 11.80
N TYR A 57 14.89 7.68 11.68
CA TYR A 57 14.56 8.87 12.47
C TYR A 57 14.69 8.61 13.97
N LEU A 58 14.18 7.48 14.45
CA LEU A 58 14.29 7.06 15.85
C LEU A 58 15.75 6.86 16.27
N LEU A 59 16.55 6.21 15.43
CA LEU A 59 17.98 5.96 15.71
C LEU A 59 18.79 7.25 15.79
N ASP A 60 18.50 8.22 14.92
CA ASP A 60 19.24 9.49 14.85
C ASP A 60 18.85 10.47 15.96
N THR A 61 17.55 10.58 16.23
CA THR A 61 17.02 11.59 17.17
C THR A 61 16.84 11.04 18.58
N ASN A 62 16.99 9.73 18.75
CA ASN A 62 16.68 8.98 19.97
C ASN A 62 15.22 9.24 20.45
N SER A 63 14.33 9.58 19.51
CA SER A 63 12.93 9.88 19.76
C SER A 63 12.06 9.41 18.59
N TYR A 64 10.87 8.91 18.88
CA TYR A 64 9.92 8.57 17.83
C TYR A 64 9.36 9.82 17.15
N LEU A 65 8.76 9.66 15.96
CA LEU A 65 8.05 10.75 15.29
C LEU A 65 7.08 11.44 16.25
N PRO A 66 7.16 12.79 16.40
CA PRO A 66 6.33 13.52 17.34
C PRO A 66 4.84 13.41 16.98
N GLN A 67 3.99 13.40 18.01
CA GLN A 67 2.55 13.44 17.82
C GLN A 67 2.11 14.83 17.36
N TYR A 68 1.15 14.88 16.44
CA TYR A 68 0.56 16.11 15.97
C TYR A 68 -0.23 16.79 17.10
N SER A 69 0.01 18.08 17.33
CA SER A 69 -0.47 18.80 18.52
C SER A 69 -2.00 18.77 18.73
N THR A 70 -2.78 18.59 17.66
CA THR A 70 -4.24 18.57 17.72
C THR A 70 -4.85 17.16 17.64
N SER A 71 -4.03 16.11 17.53
CA SER A 71 -4.54 14.74 17.49
C SER A 71 -3.53 13.70 17.96
N SER A 72 -3.94 12.87 18.92
CA SER A 72 -3.13 11.80 19.53
C SER A 72 -2.79 10.63 18.60
N GLN A 73 -3.37 10.61 17.40
CA GLN A 73 -3.21 9.54 16.41
C GLN A 73 -2.30 9.95 15.26
N TYR A 74 -2.27 11.23 14.91
CA TYR A 74 -1.49 11.70 13.78
C TYR A 74 -0.06 11.95 14.23
N LEU A 75 0.89 11.60 13.38
CA LEU A 75 2.29 11.94 13.59
C LEU A 75 2.72 13.03 12.60
N TYR A 76 3.77 13.78 12.97
CA TYR A 76 4.48 14.69 12.06
C TYR A 76 5.25 13.90 10.99
N SER A 77 4.53 13.18 10.14
CA SER A 77 5.07 12.18 9.21
C SER A 77 6.05 12.78 8.22
N ALA A 78 5.88 14.07 7.89
CA ALA A 78 6.76 14.78 6.97
C ALA A 78 8.12 15.15 7.60
N ASP A 79 8.32 14.92 8.89
CA ASP A 79 9.64 15.00 9.54
C ASP A 79 10.60 13.93 9.02
N LEU A 80 10.11 12.92 8.31
CA LEU A 80 10.94 12.01 7.54
C LEU A 80 11.66 12.69 6.36
N ILE A 81 11.18 13.85 5.91
CA ILE A 81 11.71 14.58 4.75
C ILE A 81 12.30 15.92 5.19
N LYS A 82 11.65 16.61 6.13
CA LYS A 82 12.04 17.94 6.57
C LYS A 82 11.84 18.08 8.06
N ASN A 83 12.89 18.42 8.81
CA ASN A 83 12.83 18.57 10.26
C ASN A 83 11.94 19.76 10.71
N THR A 84 10.61 19.59 10.72
CA THR A 84 9.69 20.68 11.09
C THR A 84 9.57 20.85 12.59
N GLN A 85 9.82 19.79 13.37
CA GLN A 85 9.77 19.82 14.84
C GLN A 85 11.12 20.17 15.48
N ASN A 86 12.14 20.49 14.68
CA ASN A 86 13.50 20.79 15.16
C ASN A 86 14.07 19.70 16.08
N ALA A 87 13.83 18.43 15.73
CA ALA A 87 14.32 17.29 16.47
C ALA A 87 15.85 17.31 16.53
N PRO A 88 16.46 17.29 17.74
CA PRO A 88 17.90 17.20 17.89
C PRO A 88 18.45 15.91 17.24
N GLY A 89 19.60 16.01 16.58
CA GLY A 89 20.26 14.84 15.98
C GLY A 89 19.70 14.39 14.62
N TRP A 90 18.65 15.04 14.12
CA TRP A 90 18.08 14.72 12.81
C TRP A 90 19.11 14.84 11.67
N ASN A 91 19.29 13.76 10.90
CA ASN A 91 20.20 13.68 9.74
C ASN A 91 19.48 13.33 8.43
N GLY A 92 18.20 13.61 8.33
CA GLY A 92 17.44 13.41 7.10
C GLY A 92 17.87 14.37 5.95
N PRO A 93 17.15 14.36 4.82
CA PRO A 93 15.92 13.61 4.56
C PRO A 93 16.15 12.10 4.55
N TYR A 94 15.23 11.34 5.16
CA TYR A 94 15.24 9.88 5.19
C TYR A 94 14.53 9.27 3.98
N LEU A 95 13.75 10.07 3.25
CA LEU A 95 13.04 9.68 2.05
C LEU A 95 13.30 10.67 0.92
N PRO A 96 13.46 10.21 -0.34
CA PRO A 96 13.70 11.08 -1.50
C PRO A 96 12.40 11.69 -2.06
N TYR A 97 11.47 12.04 -1.18
CA TYR A 97 10.14 12.52 -1.53
C TYR A 97 10.00 14.03 -1.35
N GLU A 98 8.99 14.60 -1.99
CA GLU A 98 8.67 16.01 -1.81
C GLU A 98 7.82 16.20 -0.56
N TRP A 99 8.23 17.17 0.27
CA TRP A 99 7.42 17.66 1.38
C TRP A 99 6.14 18.32 0.85
N GLN A 100 4.99 18.03 1.47
CA GLN A 100 3.71 18.62 1.13
C GLN A 100 3.14 19.47 2.26
N ASP A 101 2.99 18.87 3.45
CA ASP A 101 2.66 19.58 4.67
C ASP A 101 3.27 18.86 5.89
N VAL A 102 2.88 19.22 7.11
CA VAL A 102 3.46 18.64 8.34
C VAL A 102 3.07 17.16 8.60
N ARG A 103 2.00 16.66 7.96
CA ARG A 103 1.48 15.30 8.10
C ARG A 103 1.58 14.48 6.81
N ASN A 104 1.75 15.12 5.66
CA ASN A 104 1.71 14.49 4.35
C ASN A 104 2.99 14.74 3.56
N PHE A 105 3.33 13.78 2.70
CA PHE A 105 4.38 13.90 1.71
C PHE A 105 4.00 13.18 0.41
N LYS A 106 4.59 13.61 -0.71
CA LYS A 106 4.31 13.01 -2.01
C LYS A 106 5.07 11.71 -2.17
N THR A 107 4.35 10.63 -2.48
CA THR A 107 4.92 9.31 -2.78
C THR A 107 4.74 8.97 -4.25
N ASN A 108 5.17 7.78 -4.69
CA ASN A 108 4.87 7.32 -6.04
C ASN A 108 3.43 6.80 -6.17
N PHE A 109 2.66 6.76 -5.08
CA PHE A 109 1.24 6.46 -5.09
C PHE A 109 0.45 7.64 -5.67
N SER A 110 0.35 7.70 -7.00
CA SER A 110 -0.35 8.78 -7.69
C SER A 110 -1.82 8.86 -7.25
N GLY A 111 -2.26 10.07 -6.88
CA GLY A 111 -3.65 10.31 -6.43
C GLY A 111 -3.96 9.85 -5.01
N LEU A 112 -3.01 9.25 -4.30
CA LEU A 112 -3.19 8.77 -2.93
C LEU A 112 -2.44 9.66 -1.95
N ASN A 113 -2.99 9.78 -0.74
CA ASN A 113 -2.30 10.42 0.36
C ASN A 113 -1.65 9.36 1.24
N VAL A 114 -0.49 9.72 1.81
CA VAL A 114 0.29 8.84 2.68
C VAL A 114 0.62 9.58 3.97
N ARG A 115 0.29 8.95 5.09
CA ARG A 115 0.41 9.51 6.44
C ARG A 115 0.83 8.43 7.41
N ILE A 116 1.44 8.80 8.54
CA ILE A 116 1.76 7.86 9.62
C ILE A 116 0.86 8.16 10.81
N TYR A 117 0.16 7.12 11.26
CA TYR A 117 -0.74 7.13 12.39
C TYR A 117 -0.22 6.24 13.51
N ARG A 118 -0.82 6.37 14.69
CA ARG A 118 -0.56 5.52 15.85
C ARG A 118 -1.84 4.82 16.30
N TYR A 119 -1.82 3.48 16.33
CA TYR A 119 -2.93 2.64 16.78
C TYR A 119 -2.44 1.47 17.64
N LYS A 120 -3.36 0.79 18.34
CA LYS A 120 -3.04 -0.48 19.00
C LYS A 120 -2.84 -1.58 17.95
N LYS A 121 -1.97 -2.55 18.28
CA LYS A 121 -1.75 -3.73 17.44
C LYS A 121 -2.95 -4.66 17.43
N ASP A 122 -3.48 -4.96 18.60
CA ASP A 122 -4.51 -5.96 18.77
C ASP A 122 -5.90 -5.32 18.78
N ASN A 123 -6.93 -6.15 18.62
CA ASN A 123 -8.36 -5.77 18.73
C ASN A 123 -8.87 -4.86 17.60
N TRP A 124 -8.37 -5.02 16.38
CA TRP A 124 -9.06 -4.43 15.23
C TRP A 124 -10.32 -5.25 14.93
N ASP A 125 -11.42 -4.56 14.65
CA ASP A 125 -12.69 -5.22 14.40
C ASP A 125 -12.68 -5.88 13.02
N THR A 126 -13.36 -7.02 12.88
CA THR A 126 -13.60 -7.67 11.58
C THR A 126 -14.53 -6.86 10.69
N ASP A 127 -15.35 -5.97 11.27
CA ASP A 127 -16.12 -4.98 10.54
C ASP A 127 -15.19 -3.85 10.08
N GLU A 128 -14.86 -3.86 8.79
CA GLU A 128 -13.98 -2.89 8.14
C GLU A 128 -14.49 -1.44 8.22
N SER A 129 -15.75 -1.20 8.61
CA SER A 129 -16.26 0.17 8.81
C SER A 129 -15.81 0.79 10.12
N ILE A 130 -15.49 -0.05 11.11
CA ILE A 130 -15.11 0.38 12.46
C ILE A 130 -13.70 0.95 12.46
N LYS A 131 -13.51 2.02 13.24
CA LYS A 131 -12.22 2.69 13.34
C LYS A 131 -11.24 1.81 14.15
N PRO A 132 -9.95 1.74 13.74
CA PRO A 132 -8.93 1.07 14.52
C PRO A 132 -8.88 1.54 15.98
N PRO A 133 -8.62 0.63 16.93
CA PRO A 133 -8.51 0.95 18.35
C PRO A 133 -7.39 1.95 18.62
N LEU A 134 -7.71 2.96 19.43
CA LEU A 134 -6.79 4.05 19.74
C LEU A 134 -5.82 3.67 20.84
N CYS A 135 -4.65 4.29 20.78
CA CYS A 135 -3.69 4.27 21.88
C CYS A 135 -4.25 5.01 23.11
N ASP A 136 -4.22 4.33 24.25
CA ASP A 136 -4.65 4.83 25.56
C ASP A 136 -3.52 4.81 26.61
N GLY A 137 -2.29 4.44 26.19
CA GLY A 137 -1.11 4.40 27.05
C GLY A 137 -0.99 3.15 27.92
N SER A 138 -1.99 2.26 27.93
CA SER A 138 -1.88 0.99 28.70
C SER A 138 -1.13 -0.09 27.93
N ASP A 139 -1.27 -0.10 26.60
CA ASP A 139 -0.71 -1.12 25.72
C ASP A 139 0.36 -0.54 24.78
N ALA A 140 1.20 -1.42 24.22
CA ALA A 140 2.10 -1.05 23.15
C ALA A 140 1.32 -0.61 21.91
N CYS A 141 1.71 0.53 21.36
CA CYS A 141 1.16 1.07 20.12
C CYS A 141 2.10 0.78 18.96
N TYR A 142 1.58 0.89 17.75
CA TYR A 142 2.38 0.75 16.55
C TYR A 142 2.14 1.95 15.65
N GLU A 143 3.18 2.32 14.91
CA GLU A 143 3.02 3.20 13.77
C GLU A 143 2.33 2.43 12.66
N TYR A 144 1.35 3.05 12.02
CA TYR A 144 0.69 2.52 10.84
C TYR A 144 0.80 3.55 9.73
N LEU A 145 1.41 3.16 8.62
CA LEU A 145 1.35 3.93 7.39
C LEU A 145 -0.07 3.81 6.82
N LEU A 146 -0.80 4.90 6.85
CA LEU A 146 -2.11 5.04 6.24
C LEU A 146 -1.95 5.50 4.79
N ILE A 147 -2.59 4.78 3.88
CA ILE A 147 -2.78 5.17 2.48
C ILE A 147 -4.28 5.34 2.25
N ASP A 148 -4.71 6.55 1.92
CA ASP A 148 -6.12 6.92 1.69
C ASP A 148 -6.40 7.33 0.23
N GLY A 149 -7.49 6.79 -0.32
CA GLY A 149 -8.08 7.15 -1.61
C GLY A 149 -9.31 8.04 -1.42
N PHE A 150 -9.54 8.97 -2.35
CA PHE A 150 -10.58 10.01 -2.24
C PHE A 150 -11.71 9.89 -3.26
N ASP A 151 -11.53 9.00 -4.24
CA ASP A 151 -12.50 8.75 -5.31
C ASP A 151 -12.66 7.24 -5.52
N GLU A 152 -13.61 6.87 -6.37
CA GLU A 152 -13.94 5.48 -6.68
C GLU A 152 -12.74 4.74 -7.31
N ASP A 153 -11.99 5.40 -8.21
CA ASP A 153 -10.86 4.79 -8.92
C ASP A 153 -9.70 4.45 -7.95
N THR A 154 -9.32 5.41 -7.10
CA THR A 154 -8.30 5.23 -6.06
C THR A 154 -8.73 4.23 -5.01
N SER A 155 -10.02 4.22 -4.65
CA SER A 155 -10.60 3.26 -3.71
C SER A 155 -10.56 1.81 -4.24
N ASN A 156 -10.97 1.61 -5.49
CA ASN A 156 -10.89 0.30 -6.15
C ASN A 156 -9.44 -0.16 -6.31
N TYR A 157 -8.53 0.76 -6.66
CA TYR A 157 -7.10 0.46 -6.70
C TYR A 157 -6.56 0.00 -5.33
N LEU A 158 -6.93 0.68 -4.24
CA LEU A 158 -6.50 0.29 -2.89
C LEU A 158 -7.07 -1.07 -2.47
N LYS A 159 -8.31 -1.39 -2.84
CA LYS A 159 -8.87 -2.73 -2.63
C LYS A 159 -8.06 -3.81 -3.35
N ASP A 160 -7.81 -3.62 -4.65
CA ASP A 160 -7.03 -4.57 -5.46
C ASP A 160 -5.58 -4.72 -4.96
N LEU A 161 -5.00 -3.62 -4.47
CA LEU A 161 -3.67 -3.57 -3.90
C LEU A 161 -3.62 -4.32 -2.56
N PHE A 162 -4.61 -4.09 -1.67
CA PHE A 162 -4.74 -4.82 -0.41
C PHE A 162 -4.85 -6.33 -0.66
N ASP A 163 -5.81 -6.78 -1.47
CA ASP A 163 -6.01 -8.22 -1.75
C ASP A 163 -4.74 -8.87 -2.30
N GLY A 164 -3.98 -8.10 -3.09
CA GLY A 164 -2.70 -8.52 -3.64
C GLY A 164 -1.60 -8.65 -2.58
N MET A 165 -1.50 -7.68 -1.67
CA MET A 165 -0.51 -7.67 -0.59
C MET A 165 -0.82 -8.71 0.47
N ASP A 166 -2.08 -8.80 0.91
CA ASP A 166 -2.54 -9.78 1.90
C ASP A 166 -2.20 -11.20 1.44
N LYS A 167 -2.55 -11.52 0.19
CA LYS A 167 -2.23 -12.81 -0.42
C LYS A 167 -0.73 -13.09 -0.54
N LYS A 168 0.06 -12.08 -0.89
CA LYS A 168 1.48 -12.28 -1.24
C LYS A 168 2.42 -12.18 -0.04
N PHE A 169 2.09 -11.34 0.94
CA PHE A 169 2.99 -10.93 2.01
C PHE A 169 2.40 -11.08 3.42
N ASP A 170 1.09 -11.35 3.57
CA ASP A 170 0.41 -11.36 4.88
C ASP A 170 -0.44 -12.60 5.15
N ASN A 171 -0.10 -13.74 4.54
CA ASN A 171 -0.74 -15.03 4.79
C ASN A 171 -2.25 -15.12 4.53
N SER A 172 -2.87 -14.11 3.91
CA SER A 172 -4.33 -14.10 3.63
C SER A 172 -5.18 -14.18 4.92
N ASP A 173 -4.75 -13.50 5.98
CA ASP A 173 -5.45 -13.49 7.27
C ASP A 173 -6.57 -12.45 7.35
N GLY A 174 -6.68 -11.61 6.33
CA GLY A 174 -7.82 -10.74 6.09
C GLY A 174 -7.60 -9.29 6.55
N PRO A 175 -8.66 -8.46 6.55
CA PRO A 175 -8.51 -7.01 6.64
C PRO A 175 -8.09 -6.48 8.01
N SER A 176 -8.19 -7.28 9.07
CA SER A 176 -8.08 -6.80 10.46
C SER A 176 -6.86 -7.36 11.21
N ASP A 177 -6.15 -8.31 10.62
CA ASP A 177 -4.94 -8.92 11.22
C ASP A 177 -3.71 -8.66 10.34
N GLY A 178 -2.56 -9.16 10.76
CA GLY A 178 -1.36 -9.10 9.93
C GLY A 178 -0.67 -7.75 9.88
N ILE A 179 0.30 -7.64 8.99
CA ILE A 179 1.11 -6.44 8.72
C ILE A 179 0.43 -5.44 7.79
N VAL A 180 -0.52 -5.89 6.98
CA VAL A 180 -1.30 -5.10 6.03
C VAL A 180 -2.76 -5.24 6.41
N ARG A 181 -3.38 -4.12 6.79
CA ARG A 181 -4.79 -4.06 7.20
C ARG A 181 -5.56 -3.13 6.30
N LYS A 182 -6.88 -3.27 6.30
CA LYS A 182 -7.77 -2.47 5.49
C LYS A 182 -8.94 -1.95 6.31
N ARG A 183 -9.42 -0.77 5.94
CA ARG A 183 -10.68 -0.20 6.41
C ARG A 183 -11.49 0.30 5.21
N ALA A 184 -12.81 0.21 5.29
CA ALA A 184 -13.73 0.73 4.29
C ALA A 184 -14.83 1.52 5.00
N TYR A 185 -14.87 2.85 4.86
CA TYR A 185 -15.95 3.63 5.51
C TYR A 185 -17.31 3.35 4.87
N ASP A 186 -17.32 3.01 3.58
CA ASP A 186 -18.47 2.54 2.84
C ASP A 186 -18.00 1.59 1.72
N GLU A 187 -18.95 0.90 1.06
CA GLU A 187 -18.63 -0.15 0.08
C GLU A 187 -18.04 0.37 -1.25
N THR A 188 -18.11 1.68 -1.50
CA THR A 188 -17.86 2.29 -2.82
C THR A 188 -16.72 3.28 -2.83
N THR A 189 -16.49 3.96 -1.71
CA THR A 189 -15.51 5.04 -1.56
C THR A 189 -14.83 4.92 -0.20
N ASN A 190 -13.65 5.50 -0.07
CA ASN A 190 -12.91 5.59 1.19
C ASN A 190 -12.36 4.25 1.69
N HIS A 191 -11.77 3.47 0.79
CA HIS A 191 -10.90 2.37 1.19
C HIS A 191 -9.55 2.91 1.66
N ASN A 192 -9.07 2.39 2.78
CA ASN A 192 -7.80 2.73 3.38
C ASN A 192 -6.96 1.48 3.59
N ILE A 193 -5.66 1.56 3.31
CA ILE A 193 -4.69 0.53 3.69
C ILE A 193 -3.87 1.04 4.86
N TYR A 194 -3.62 0.15 5.82
CA TYR A 194 -2.76 0.39 6.95
C TYR A 194 -1.61 -0.61 6.91
N PHE A 195 -0.38 -0.11 6.80
CA PHE A 195 0.81 -0.93 6.85
C PHE A 195 1.49 -0.78 8.20
N GLN A 196 1.60 -1.87 8.96
CA GLN A 196 2.18 -1.87 10.29
C GLN A 196 3.68 -1.58 10.23
N GLY A 197 4.10 -0.57 10.98
CA GLY A 197 5.49 -0.15 11.12
C GLY A 197 6.01 -0.36 12.54
N VAL A 198 6.76 0.63 13.03
CA VAL A 198 7.56 0.54 14.25
C VAL A 198 6.69 0.41 15.50
N ALA A 199 7.06 -0.52 16.39
CA ALA A 199 6.46 -0.62 17.71
C ALA A 199 6.85 0.59 18.57
N ARG A 200 5.86 1.19 19.23
CA ARG A 200 6.01 2.30 20.17
C ARG A 200 5.57 1.83 21.56
N PRO A 201 6.46 1.81 22.56
CA PRO A 201 6.06 1.57 23.93
C PRO A 201 4.99 2.60 24.34
N GLY A 202 4.03 2.19 25.16
CA GLY A 202 2.91 3.04 25.59
C GLY A 202 3.40 4.40 26.11
N GLN A 203 3.17 5.43 25.31
CA GLN A 203 3.42 6.85 25.60
C GLN A 203 2.09 7.59 25.64
#